data_AF-A0A937D5L9-F1
#
_entry.id   AF-A0A937D5L9-F1
#
_cell.length_a   1.000
_cell.length_b   1.000
_cell.length_c   1.000
_cell.angle_alpha   90.00
_cell.angle_beta   90.00
_cell.angle_gamma   90.00
#
_symmetry.space_group_name_H-M   'P 1'
#
loop_
_entity.id
_entity.type
_entity.pdbx_description
1 polymer ?
#
loop_
_entity_poly.entity_id
_entity_poly.type
_entity_poly.pdbx_seq_one_letter_code
_entity_poly.pdbx_strand_id
1 'polypeptide(L)'
;MKQTIYDILKGKFLIADDAMKNWRMLLFLSFLAIIMIASSHNAESKVHKIAGLNNEVRELRTQFVDGKTELMRLKMESSIIKKMTQKGLKRPTRPPRKIIVKN
;
A
#
# COMPACT_ATOMS: atom_id res chain seq x y z
N MET A 1 -12.46 -52.04 9.58
CA MET A 1 -12.74 -50.58 9.44
C MET A 1 -13.37 -49.97 10.69
N LYS A 2 -14.53 -50.43 11.17
CA LYS A 2 -15.20 -49.85 12.37
C LYS A 2 -14.36 -49.92 13.66
N GLN A 3 -13.69 -51.06 13.90
CA GLN A 3 -12.78 -51.28 15.04
C GLN A 3 -11.57 -50.33 15.03
N THR A 4 -10.97 -50.08 13.85
CA THR A 4 -9.80 -49.21 13.68
C THR A 4 -10.11 -47.75 14.03
N ILE A 5 -11.26 -47.24 13.58
CA ILE A 5 -11.72 -45.88 13.92
C ILE A 5 -12.00 -45.77 15.42
N TYR A 6 -12.60 -46.82 16.00
CA TYR A 6 -12.92 -46.87 17.42
C TYR A 6 -11.67 -46.91 18.31
N ASP A 7 -10.63 -47.63 17.89
CA ASP A 7 -9.32 -47.70 18.58
C ASP A 7 -8.55 -46.37 18.50
N ILE A 8 -8.68 -45.62 17.40
CA ILE A 8 -8.13 -44.26 17.27
C ILE A 8 -8.87 -43.30 18.21
N LEU A 9 -10.22 -43.37 18.25
CA LEU A 9 -11.04 -42.52 19.11
C LEU A 9 -10.78 -42.77 20.61
N LYS A 10 -10.53 -44.03 20.99
CA LYS A 10 -10.15 -44.41 22.37
C LYS A 10 -8.69 -44.09 22.72
N GLY A 11 -7.92 -43.52 21.80
CA GLY A 11 -6.54 -43.13 22.06
C GLY A 11 -5.59 -44.31 22.21
N LYS A 12 -5.92 -45.50 21.70
CA LYS A 12 -5.03 -46.67 21.76
C LYS A 12 -3.70 -46.41 21.04
N PHE A 13 -3.70 -45.55 20.03
CA PHE A 13 -2.52 -45.01 19.35
C PHE A 13 -1.56 -44.23 20.27
N LEU A 14 -2.09 -43.63 21.35
CA LEU A 14 -1.31 -42.83 22.31
C LEU A 14 -0.74 -43.66 23.47
N ILE A 15 -1.25 -44.87 23.70
CA ILE A 15 -0.98 -45.67 24.93
C ILE A 15 -0.31 -47.02 24.59
N ALA A 16 -0.35 -47.47 23.34
CA ALA A 16 0.34 -48.70 22.91
C ALA A 16 1.88 -48.58 23.00
N ASP A 17 2.61 -49.69 22.93
CA ASP A 17 4.07 -49.74 23.11
C ASP A 17 4.88 -48.84 22.14
N ASP A 18 4.28 -48.41 21.02
CA ASP A 18 4.86 -47.46 20.04
C ASP A 18 4.44 -45.98 20.30
N ALA A 19 3.85 -45.69 21.47
CA ALA A 19 3.33 -44.39 21.88
C ALA A 19 4.35 -43.24 21.79
N MET A 20 5.62 -43.52 22.07
CA MET A 20 6.69 -42.51 22.00
C MET A 20 6.86 -41.92 20.60
N LYS A 21 6.70 -42.72 19.55
CA LYS A 21 6.77 -42.26 18.15
C LYS A 21 5.56 -41.39 17.79
N ASN A 22 4.39 -41.74 18.32
CA ASN A 22 3.13 -41.06 18.09
C ASN A 22 3.05 -39.72 18.83
N TRP A 23 3.62 -39.63 20.03
CA TRP A 23 3.73 -38.39 20.79
C TRP A 23 4.62 -37.35 20.09
N ARG A 24 5.76 -37.78 19.53
CA ARG A 24 6.63 -36.92 18.73
C ARG A 24 5.91 -36.36 17.50
N MET A 25 5.08 -37.17 16.84
CA MET A 25 4.29 -36.74 15.69
C MET A 25 3.20 -35.73 16.07
N LEU A 26 2.52 -35.93 17.20
CA LEU A 26 1.53 -34.97 17.70
C LEU A 26 2.16 -33.64 18.09
N LEU A 27 3.28 -33.66 18.82
CA LEU A 27 4.01 -32.42 19.14
C LEU A 27 4.46 -31.68 17.89
N PHE A 28 4.91 -32.41 16.87
CA PHE A 28 5.27 -31.82 15.58
C PHE A 28 4.07 -31.14 14.90
N LEU A 29 2.91 -31.80 14.86
CA LEU A 29 1.68 -31.23 14.30
C LEU A 29 1.16 -30.02 15.10
N SER A 30 1.20 -30.09 16.42
CA SER A 30 0.84 -28.96 17.30
C SER A 30 1.78 -27.78 17.10
N PHE A 31 3.09 -28.02 17.00
CA PHE A 31 4.07 -26.99 16.70
C PHE A 31 3.83 -26.34 15.34
N LEU A 32 3.56 -27.16 14.31
CA LEU A 32 3.23 -26.66 12.97
C LEU A 32 1.94 -25.83 12.97
N ALA A 33 0.92 -26.24 13.73
CA ALA A 33 -0.31 -25.48 13.89
C ALA A 33 -0.05 -24.10 14.54
N ILE A 34 0.79 -24.04 15.56
CA ILE A 34 1.20 -22.76 16.19
C ILE A 34 1.92 -21.86 15.18
N ILE A 35 2.85 -22.41 14.39
CA ILE A 35 3.53 -21.66 13.33
C ILE A 35 2.53 -21.11 12.31
N MET A 36 1.55 -21.91 11.91
CA MET A 36 0.54 -21.49 10.94
C MET A 36 -0.30 -20.33 11.47
N ILE A 37 -0.76 -20.40 12.72
CA ILE A 37 -1.52 -19.34 13.38
C ILE A 37 -0.68 -18.06 13.47
N ALA A 38 0.57 -18.16 13.92
CA ALA A 38 1.47 -17.02 14.03
C ALA A 38 1.76 -16.37 12.66
N SER A 39 1.92 -17.19 11.61
CA SER A 39 2.11 -16.70 10.25
C SER A 39 0.88 -15.97 9.72
N SER A 40 -0.33 -16.49 9.99
CA SER A 40 -1.58 -15.84 9.58
C SER A 40 -1.71 -14.46 10.21
N HIS A 41 -1.46 -14.37 11.52
CA HIS A 41 -1.61 -13.10 12.24
C HIS A 41 -0.60 -12.03 11.77
N ASN A 42 0.62 -12.45 11.44
CA ASN A 42 1.61 -11.58 10.83
C ASN A 42 1.20 -11.09 9.43
N ALA A 43 0.50 -11.92 8.65
CA ALA A 43 -0.02 -11.53 7.35
C ALA A 43 -1.15 -10.49 7.48
N GLU A 44 -2.08 -10.70 8.41
CA GLU A 44 -3.17 -9.75 8.71
C GLU A 44 -2.63 -8.37 9.09
N SER A 45 -1.65 -8.32 10.00
CA SER A 45 -1.01 -7.07 10.42
C SER A 45 -0.35 -6.32 9.25
N LYS A 46 0.27 -7.06 8.31
CA LYS A 46 0.85 -6.48 7.10
C LYS A 46 -0.22 -5.92 6.17
N VAL A 47 -1.34 -6.61 5.99
CA VAL A 47 -2.47 -6.15 5.17
C VAL A 47 -3.03 -4.83 5.70
N HIS A 48 -3.22 -4.71 7.03
CA HIS A 48 -3.65 -3.46 7.64
C HIS A 48 -2.65 -2.33 7.41
N LYS A 49 -1.34 -2.61 7.53
CA LYS A 49 -0.29 -1.63 7.23
C LYS A 49 -0.31 -1.19 5.76
N ILE A 50 -0.50 -2.12 4.83
CA ILE A 50 -0.61 -1.83 3.39
C ILE A 50 -1.82 -0.92 3.12
N ALA A 51 -2.97 -1.20 3.74
CA ALA A 51 -4.15 -0.36 3.60
C ALA A 51 -3.90 1.07 4.10
N GLY A 52 -3.22 1.23 5.24
CA GLY A 52 -2.81 2.54 5.75
C GLY A 52 -1.90 3.30 4.79
N LEU A 53 -0.84 2.65 4.30
CA LEU A 53 0.10 3.23 3.33
C LEU A 53 -0.58 3.62 2.01
N ASN A 54 -1.51 2.80 1.52
CA ASN A 54 -2.27 3.13 0.30
C ASN A 54 -3.14 4.38 0.48
N ASN A 55 -3.72 4.58 1.67
CA ASN A 55 -4.46 5.79 1.96
C ASN A 55 -3.54 7.03 1.97
N GLU A 56 -2.36 6.92 2.55
CA GLU A 56 -1.36 8.00 2.54
C GLU A 56 -0.91 8.34 1.11
N VAL A 57 -0.61 7.34 0.29
CA VAL A 57 -0.27 7.54 -1.13
C VAL A 57 -1.41 8.24 -1.89
N ARG A 58 -2.66 7.83 -1.63
CA ARG A 58 -3.83 8.45 -2.25
C ARG A 58 -3.97 9.91 -1.84
N GLU A 59 -3.79 10.22 -0.57
CA GLU A 59 -3.85 11.58 -0.04
C GLU A 59 -2.76 12.47 -0.66
N LEU A 60 -1.50 12.02 -0.66
CA LEU A 60 -0.39 12.74 -1.28
C LEU A 60 -0.63 12.98 -2.78
N ARG A 61 -1.22 12.00 -3.47
CA ARG A 61 -1.57 12.15 -4.89
C ARG A 61 -2.65 13.20 -5.11
N THR A 62 -3.67 13.26 -4.25
CA THR A 62 -4.69 14.32 -4.28
C THR A 62 -4.04 15.69 -4.11
N GLN A 63 -3.22 15.85 -3.06
CA GLN A 63 -2.51 17.11 -2.80
C GLN A 63 -1.62 17.55 -3.97
N PHE A 64 -0.92 16.60 -4.60
CA PHE A 64 -0.12 16.88 -5.79
C PHE A 64 -0.98 17.37 -6.97
N VAL A 65 -2.11 16.73 -7.22
CA VAL A 65 -3.02 17.12 -8.31
C VAL A 65 -3.60 18.51 -8.07
N ASP A 66 -4.00 18.81 -6.84
CA ASP A 66 -4.51 20.13 -6.45
C ASP A 66 -3.45 21.21 -6.63
N GLY A 67 -2.24 20.98 -6.11
CA GLY A 67 -1.11 21.91 -6.26
C GLY A 67 -0.72 22.13 -7.72
N LYS A 68 -0.70 21.06 -8.53
CA LYS A 68 -0.46 21.16 -9.98
C LYS A 68 -1.55 21.99 -10.67
N THR A 69 -2.81 21.81 -10.28
CA THR A 69 -3.94 22.54 -10.85
C THR A 69 -3.85 24.02 -10.53
N GLU A 70 -3.54 24.39 -9.29
CA GLU A 70 -3.37 25.80 -8.92
C GLU A 70 -2.16 26.42 -9.63
N LEU A 71 -1.03 25.70 -9.75
CA LEU A 71 0.11 26.17 -10.53
C LEU A 71 -0.28 26.46 -12.00
N MET A 72 -1.04 25.55 -12.62
CA MET A 72 -1.52 25.76 -13.99
C MET A 72 -2.42 26.98 -14.08
N ARG A 73 -3.33 27.16 -13.12
CA ARG A 73 -4.21 28.34 -13.05
C ARG A 73 -3.43 29.63 -12.90
N LEU A 74 -2.35 29.63 -12.11
CA LEU A 74 -1.46 30.78 -11.96
C LEU A 74 -0.64 31.05 -13.24
N LYS A 75 -0.21 30.00 -13.94
CA LYS A 75 0.55 30.10 -15.20
C LYS A 75 -0.32 30.49 -16.40
N MET A 76 -1.64 30.32 -16.32
CA MET A 76 -2.55 30.69 -17.40
C MET A 76 -2.35 32.15 -17.80
N GLU A 77 -2.25 32.37 -19.11
CA GLU A 77 -1.99 33.71 -19.66
C GLU A 77 -3.08 34.70 -19.24
N SER A 78 -4.34 34.27 -19.17
CA SER A 78 -5.47 35.06 -18.68
C SER A 78 -5.29 35.52 -17.22
N SER A 79 -4.81 34.63 -16.34
CA SER A 79 -4.51 34.94 -14.94
C SER A 79 -3.36 35.95 -14.82
N ILE A 80 -2.30 35.76 -15.61
CA ILE A 80 -1.16 36.68 -15.66
C ILE A 80 -1.61 38.04 -16.15
N ILE A 81 -2.36 38.11 -17.25
CA ILE A 81 -2.88 39.36 -17.81
C ILE A 81 -3.76 40.08 -16.79
N LYS A 82 -4.71 39.37 -16.14
CA LYS A 82 -5.57 39.96 -15.12
C LYS A 82 -4.75 40.61 -13.99
N LYS A 83 -3.68 39.94 -13.54
CA LYS A 83 -2.80 40.44 -12.47
C LYS A 83 -1.88 41.58 -12.94
N MET A 84 -1.42 41.54 -14.19
CA MET A 84 -0.55 42.58 -14.77
C MET A 84 -1.32 43.85 -15.15
N THR A 85 -2.58 43.73 -15.57
CA THR A 85 -3.48 44.89 -15.82
C THR A 85 -3.69 45.71 -14.55
N GLN A 86 -3.83 45.06 -13.38
CA GLN A 86 -3.90 45.76 -12.08
C GLN A 86 -2.62 46.54 -11.76
N LYS A 87 -1.47 46.12 -12.31
CA LYS A 87 -0.18 46.81 -12.16
C LYS A 87 0.06 47.85 -13.27
N GLY A 88 -0.92 48.14 -14.11
CA GLY A 88 -0.83 49.12 -15.21
C GLY A 88 -0.12 48.61 -16.47
N LEU A 89 0.25 47.33 -16.53
CA LEU A 89 0.91 46.72 -17.69
C LEU A 89 -0.13 46.23 -18.70
N LYS A 90 0.09 46.54 -19.99
CA LYS A 90 -0.82 46.19 -21.10
C LYS A 90 -0.20 45.10 -21.97
N ARG A 91 -1.06 44.24 -22.53
CA ARG A 91 -0.62 43.20 -23.47
C ARG A 91 -0.03 43.87 -24.73
N PRO A 92 1.16 43.47 -25.20
CA PRO A 92 1.71 43.98 -26.45
C PRO A 92 0.80 43.57 -27.61
N THR A 93 0.34 44.54 -28.40
CA THR A 93 -0.47 44.27 -29.62
C THR A 93 0.40 43.83 -30.80
N ARG A 94 1.71 44.07 -30.72
CA ARG A 94 2.69 43.75 -31.76
C ARG A 94 3.81 42.88 -31.16
N PRO A 95 4.32 41.89 -31.91
CA PRO A 95 5.42 41.06 -31.45
C PRO A 95 6.69 41.89 -31.22
N PRO A 96 7.55 41.51 -30.25
CA PRO A 96 8.78 42.23 -29.96
C PRO A 96 9.76 42.14 -31.13
N ARG A 97 10.47 43.25 -31.41
CA ARG A 97 11.51 43.28 -32.44
C ARG A 97 12.81 42.72 -31.88
N LYS A 98 13.42 41.77 -32.60
CA LYS A 98 14.77 41.29 -32.30
C LYS A 98 15.76 42.40 -32.63
N ILE A 99 16.40 42.97 -31.62
CA ILE A 99 17.51 43.90 -31.82
C ILE A 99 18.77 43.05 -32.06
N ILE A 100 19.36 43.18 -33.24
CA ILE A 100 20.65 42.57 -33.57
C ILE A 100 21.65 43.71 -33.58
N VAL A 101 22.58 43.71 -32.63
CA VAL A 101 23.69 44.67 -32.60
C VAL A 101 24.73 44.16 -33.60
N LYS A 102 24.98 44.92 -34.67
CA LYS A 102 26.16 44.70 -35.51
C LYS A 102 27.34 45.43 -34.85
N ASN A 103 28.38 44.67 -34.54
CA ASN A 103 29.72 45.23 -34.38
C ASN A 103 30.25 45.73 -35.72
#